data_AF-Q9AKB6-F1
#
_entry.id   AF-Q9AKB6-F1
#
_cell.length_a   1.000
_cell.length_b   1.000
_cell.length_c   1.000
_cell.angle_alpha   90.00
_cell.angle_beta   90.00
_cell.angle_gamma   90.00
#
_symmetry.space_group_name_H-M   'P 1'
#
loop_
_entity.id
_entity.type
_entity.pdbx_description
1 polymer ?
#
loop_
_entity_poly.entity_id
_entity_poly.type
_entity_poly.pdbx_seq_one_letter_code
_entity_poly.pdbx_strand_id
1 'polypeptide(L)'
;QKNIDSVHEGLIAKIRFSAFKSRTTPTFTGRVVSISPDIVHDERQHPGYQQDNYYVARVEINMEEFNKVAKVKNLALHPGMQAEVQIVTGTRTLLRYLLDPVTDTAFKAFREK
;
A
#
# COMPACT_ATOMS: atom_id res chain seq x y z
N GLN A 1 -8.40 13.48 5.87
CA GLN A 1 -7.38 12.72 6.65
C GLN A 1 -6.98 11.51 5.82
N LYS A 2 -5.72 11.45 5.38
CA LYS A 2 -5.21 10.49 4.36
C LYS A 2 -5.07 9.11 5.03
N ASN A 3 -5.67 8.07 4.43
CA ASN A 3 -5.75 6.68 4.95
C ASN A 3 -4.34 6.08 5.15
N ILE A 4 -3.73 6.25 6.32
CA ILE A 4 -2.45 5.60 6.69
C ILE A 4 -2.69 4.48 7.72
N ASP A 5 -3.83 4.51 8.43
CA ASP A 5 -4.20 3.49 9.44
C ASP A 5 -4.32 2.06 8.88
N SER A 6 -4.38 1.89 7.56
CA SER A 6 -4.57 0.59 6.92
C SER A 6 -3.27 -0.13 6.55
N VAL A 7 -2.10 0.52 6.70
CA VAL A 7 -0.80 -0.10 6.40
C VAL A 7 -0.19 -0.59 7.72
N HIS A 8 0.02 -1.91 7.83
CA HIS A 8 0.68 -2.52 8.98
C HIS A 8 1.68 -3.59 8.53
N GLU A 9 2.55 -3.99 9.45
CA GLU A 9 3.49 -5.09 9.22
C GLU A 9 2.76 -6.39 8.90
N GLY A 10 3.36 -7.23 8.06
CA GLY A 10 2.78 -8.50 7.63
C GLY A 10 1.90 -8.43 6.39
N LEU A 11 1.51 -7.23 5.92
CA LEU A 11 0.74 -7.07 4.70
C LEU A 11 1.51 -7.59 3.47
N ILE A 12 0.76 -8.19 2.55
CA ILE A 12 1.29 -8.62 1.25
C ILE A 12 1.52 -7.39 0.39
N ALA A 13 2.70 -7.31 -0.21
CA ALA A 13 3.06 -6.29 -1.18
C ALA A 13 3.36 -6.93 -2.54
N LYS A 14 2.90 -6.29 -3.60
CA LYS A 14 3.27 -6.62 -4.98
C LYS A 14 4.34 -5.66 -5.45
N ILE A 15 5.42 -6.20 -6.01
CA ILE A 15 6.62 -5.45 -6.36
C ILE A 15 6.88 -5.60 -7.84
N ARG A 16 7.09 -4.47 -8.52
CA ARG A 16 7.40 -4.39 -9.95
C ARG A 16 8.64 -3.55 -10.15
N PHE A 17 9.67 -4.11 -10.76
CA PHE A 17 10.87 -3.33 -11.09
C PHE A 17 10.67 -2.63 -12.44
N SER A 18 10.74 -1.30 -12.45
CA SER A 18 10.59 -0.49 -13.67
C SER A 18 11.77 -0.67 -14.65
N ALA A 19 12.91 -1.14 -14.14
CA ALA A 19 14.09 -1.47 -14.95
C ALA A 19 13.87 -2.65 -15.92
N PHE A 20 12.83 -3.47 -15.73
CA PHE A 20 12.52 -4.59 -16.61
C PHE A 20 11.52 -4.19 -17.70
N LYS A 21 11.82 -4.53 -18.96
CA LYS A 21 11.02 -4.17 -20.16
C LYS A 21 9.50 -4.39 -19.96
N SER A 22 8.72 -3.32 -20.17
CA SER A 22 7.28 -3.22 -19.87
C SER A 22 6.38 -4.32 -20.44
N ARG A 23 6.80 -5.00 -21.51
CA ARG A 23 5.95 -6.00 -22.18
C ARG A 23 5.79 -7.31 -21.40
N THR A 24 6.69 -7.61 -20.45
CA THR A 24 6.61 -8.83 -19.62
C THR A 24 7.14 -8.60 -18.20
N THR A 25 6.97 -7.39 -17.65
CA THR A 25 7.52 -7.06 -16.33
C THR A 25 6.95 -7.99 -15.27
N PRO A 26 7.76 -8.91 -14.71
CA PRO A 26 7.29 -9.83 -13.70
C PRO A 26 6.88 -9.04 -12.45
N THR A 27 5.82 -9.50 -11.81
CA THR A 27 5.39 -8.98 -10.51
C THR A 27 5.83 -10.00 -9.48
N PHE A 28 6.46 -9.53 -8.42
CA PHE A 28 6.94 -10.36 -7.31
C PHE A 28 6.11 -10.10 -6.08
N THR A 29 5.97 -11.12 -5.24
CA THR A 29 5.31 -10.97 -3.95
C THR A 29 6.34 -10.67 -2.88
N GLY A 30 5.98 -9.82 -1.94
CA GLY A 30 6.76 -9.50 -0.75
C GLY A 30 5.87 -9.25 0.45
N ARG A 31 6.50 -8.95 1.58
CA ARG A 31 5.82 -8.64 2.84
C ARG A 31 6.36 -7.35 3.43
N VAL A 32 5.46 -6.51 3.94
CA VAL A 32 5.86 -5.32 4.72
C VAL A 32 6.49 -5.80 6.03
N VAL A 33 7.75 -5.45 6.25
CA VAL A 33 8.51 -5.85 7.46
C VAL A 33 8.59 -4.74 8.50
N SER A 34 8.49 -3.48 8.09
CA SER A 34 8.45 -2.36 9.02
C SER A 34 7.86 -1.12 8.36
N ILE A 35 7.29 -0.24 9.17
CA ILE A 35 6.83 1.08 8.75
C ILE A 35 7.46 2.10 9.70
N SER A 36 8.15 3.09 9.12
CA SER A 36 8.73 4.16 9.91
C SER A 36 7.61 5.05 10.46
N PRO A 37 7.61 5.34 11.77
CA PRO A 37 6.71 6.34 12.35
C PRO A 37 7.07 7.76 11.90
N ASP A 38 8.31 7.95 11.42
CA ASP A 38 8.83 9.25 11.04
C ASP A 38 8.28 9.69 9.68
N ILE A 39 7.67 10.87 9.67
CA ILE A 39 7.22 11.54 8.46
C ILE A 39 8.44 12.14 7.76
N VAL A 40 8.67 11.71 6.53
CA VAL A 40 9.63 12.35 5.63
C VAL A 40 8.93 13.50 4.93
N HIS A 41 9.48 14.69 5.11
CA HIS A 41 9.05 15.91 4.43
C HIS A 41 9.87 16.04 3.15
N ASP A 42 9.23 16.13 1.98
CA ASP A 42 9.95 16.46 0.74
C ASP A 42 10.31 17.96 0.78
N GLU A 43 11.59 18.27 0.83
CA GLU A 43 12.12 19.64 0.84
C GLU A 43 12.12 20.28 -0.56
N ARG A 44 11.56 19.63 -1.59
CA ARG A 44 11.27 20.28 -2.88
C ARG A 44 10.10 21.25 -2.73
N GLN A 45 10.41 22.34 -2.03
CA GLN A 45 9.52 23.45 -1.77
C GLN A 45 9.25 24.20 -3.07
N HIS A 46 8.15 23.83 -3.74
CA HIS A 46 7.52 24.69 -4.72
C HIS A 46 6.44 25.49 -4.00
N PRO A 47 6.54 26.83 -3.90
CA PRO A 47 5.50 27.63 -3.28
C PRO A 47 4.20 27.45 -4.07
N GLY A 48 3.21 26.79 -3.46
CA GLY A 48 1.88 26.53 -4.05
C GLY A 48 1.44 25.06 -4.10
N TYR A 49 2.31 24.09 -3.78
CA TYR A 49 1.94 22.67 -3.74
C TYR A 49 1.75 22.18 -2.29
N GLN A 50 0.70 21.39 -2.08
CA GLN A 50 0.31 20.80 -0.80
C GLN A 50 1.49 19.99 -0.24
N GLN A 51 1.86 20.19 1.04
CA GLN A 51 2.90 19.40 1.70
C GLN A 51 2.49 17.92 1.68
N ASP A 52 3.11 17.14 0.81
CA ASP A 52 2.91 15.70 0.80
C ASP A 52 3.86 15.08 1.82
N ASN A 53 3.28 14.68 2.94
CA ASN A 53 3.95 13.88 3.96
C ASN A 53 4.06 12.43 3.48
N TYR A 54 5.25 11.86 3.49
CA TYR A 54 5.50 10.47 3.11
C TYR A 54 5.98 9.66 4.30
N TYR A 55 5.62 8.37 4.32
CA TYR A 55 6.10 7.40 5.31
C TYR A 55 7.01 6.40 4.60
N VAL A 56 8.09 6.01 5.28
CA VAL A 56 9.02 5.01 4.76
C VAL A 56 8.56 3.62 5.21
N ALA A 57 8.17 2.77 4.26
CA ALA A 57 7.91 1.36 4.52
C ALA A 57 9.06 0.51 3.99
N ARG A 58 9.46 -0.52 4.74
CA ARG A 58 10.39 -1.55 4.28
C ARG A 58 9.60 -2.79 3.90
N VAL A 59 9.91 -3.32 2.72
CA VAL A 59 9.28 -4.51 2.17
C VAL A 59 10.36 -5.53 1.84
N GLU A 60 10.17 -6.74 2.33
CA GLU A 60 11.02 -7.87 2.02
C GLU A 60 10.42 -8.65 0.84
N ILE A 61 11.26 -8.95 -0.16
CA ILE A 61 10.87 -9.65 -1.38
C ILE A 61 10.99 -11.15 -1.14
N ASN A 62 10.05 -11.94 -1.65
CA ASN A 62 10.22 -13.37 -1.71
C ASN A 62 11.33 -13.75 -2.71
N MET A 63 12.54 -13.98 -2.20
CA MET A 63 13.70 -14.32 -3.00
C MET A 63 13.57 -15.68 -3.71
N GLU A 64 12.79 -16.62 -3.18
CA GLU A 64 12.55 -17.89 -3.87
C GLU A 64 11.73 -17.69 -5.15
N GLU A 65 10.66 -16.90 -5.07
CA GLU A 65 9.84 -16.52 -6.22
C GLU A 65 10.68 -15.73 -7.23
N PHE A 66 11.44 -14.75 -6.75
CA PHE A 66 12.34 -13.96 -7.59
C PHE A 66 13.34 -14.83 -8.34
N ASN A 67 14.05 -15.72 -7.63
CA ASN A 67 15.08 -16.56 -8.22
C ASN A 67 14.54 -17.53 -9.28
N LYS A 68 13.31 -18.04 -9.11
CA LYS A 68 12.65 -18.88 -10.13
C LYS A 68 12.46 -18.12 -11.43
N VAL A 69 11.95 -16.89 -11.36
CA VAL A 69 11.73 -16.05 -12.54
C VAL A 69 13.05 -15.54 -13.11
N ALA A 70 14.00 -15.15 -12.26
CA ALA A 70 15.31 -14.65 -12.63
C ALA A 70 16.11 -15.68 -13.44
N LYS A 71 16.06 -16.96 -13.06
CA LYS A 71 16.69 -18.05 -13.83
C LYS A 71 16.08 -18.21 -15.23
N VAL A 72 14.76 -18.13 -15.36
CA VAL A 72 14.06 -18.32 -16.65
C VAL A 72 14.24 -17.12 -17.58
N LYS A 73 14.26 -15.91 -17.02
CA LYS A 73 14.32 -14.65 -17.80
C LYS A 73 15.70 -14.00 -17.81
N ASN A 74 16.71 -14.64 -17.22
CA ASN A 74 18.07 -14.12 -17.04
C ASN A 74 18.08 -12.69 -16.45
N LEU A 75 17.31 -12.48 -15.38
CA LEU A 75 17.19 -11.18 -14.71
C LEU A 75 18.17 -11.07 -13.55
N ALA A 76 18.77 -9.90 -13.38
CA ALA A 76 19.62 -9.57 -12.24
C ALA A 76 19.06 -8.38 -11.46
N LEU A 77 19.18 -8.44 -10.13
CA LEU A 77 18.80 -7.35 -9.24
C LEU A 77 20.03 -6.53 -8.86
N HIS A 78 20.02 -5.23 -9.12
CA HIS A 78 21.07 -4.29 -8.73
C HIS A 78 20.54 -3.26 -7.72
N PRO A 79 21.37 -2.84 -6.74
CA PRO A 79 21.03 -1.71 -5.87
C PRO A 79 20.77 -0.43 -6.68
N GLY A 80 19.84 0.40 -6.22
CA GLY A 80 19.47 1.65 -6.89
C GLY A 80 18.45 1.50 -8.02
N MET A 81 18.03 0.27 -8.37
CA MET A 81 16.94 0.07 -9.31
C MET A 81 15.62 0.55 -8.73
N GLN A 82 14.88 1.32 -9.52
CA GLN A 82 13.54 1.77 -9.15
C GLN A 82 12.55 0.60 -9.18
N ALA A 83 11.70 0.55 -8.16
CA ALA A 83 10.63 -0.41 -8.03
C ALA A 83 9.33 0.30 -7.63
N GLU A 84 8.23 -0.16 -8.20
CA GLU A 84 6.88 0.20 -7.81
C GLU A 84 6.36 -0.87 -6.86
N VAL A 85 5.85 -0.45 -5.70
CA VAL A 85 5.35 -1.34 -4.66
C VAL A 85 3.90 -1.03 -4.37
N GLN A 86 3.04 -2.04 -4.49
CA GLN A 86 1.61 -1.95 -4.20
C GLN A 86 1.31 -2.79 -2.96
N ILE A 87 1.01 -2.13 -1.84
CA ILE A 87 0.65 -2.79 -0.57
C ILE A 87 -0.83 -3.13 -0.58
N VAL A 88 -1.17 -4.39 -0.33
CA VAL A 88 -2.55 -4.87 -0.28
C VAL A 88 -3.11 -4.64 1.13
N THR A 89 -3.63 -3.45 1.40
CA THR A 89 -4.12 -3.00 2.73
C THR A 89 -5.54 -3.47 3.08
N GLY A 90 -6.05 -4.52 2.42
CA GLY A 90 -7.46 -4.92 2.52
C GLY A 90 -8.42 -3.90 1.89
N THR A 91 -9.58 -4.38 1.48
CA THR A 91 -10.62 -3.57 0.83
C THR A 91 -11.03 -2.46 1.78
N ARG A 92 -10.83 -1.21 1.35
CA ARG A 92 -11.37 0.01 1.94
C ARG A 92 -12.77 -0.26 2.50
N THR A 93 -12.85 -0.44 3.81
CA THR A 93 -14.02 -0.44 4.70
C THR A 93 -15.42 -0.51 4.07
N LEU A 94 -15.74 -1.55 3.29
CA LEU A 94 -17.16 -1.84 2.94
C LEU A 94 -17.97 -2.19 4.19
N LEU A 95 -17.33 -2.75 5.23
CA LEU A 95 -17.98 -2.99 6.53
C LEU A 95 -18.35 -1.71 7.29
N ARG A 96 -17.65 -0.58 7.09
CA ARG A 96 -18.00 0.70 7.74
C ARG A 96 -19.26 1.32 7.13
N TYR A 97 -19.52 1.09 5.84
CA TYR A 97 -20.74 1.55 5.19
C TYR A 97 -21.98 0.69 5.50
N LEU A 98 -21.79 -0.57 5.89
CA LEU A 98 -22.90 -1.46 6.25
C LEU A 98 -23.39 -1.25 7.69
N LEU A 99 -22.57 -0.63 8.57
CA LEU A 99 -22.93 -0.42 9.98
C LEU A 99 -23.43 1.00 10.29
N ASP A 100 -23.36 1.95 9.35
CA ASP A 100 -23.67 3.36 9.64
C ASP A 100 -25.17 3.77 9.59
N PRO A 101 -26.14 3.02 9.00
CA PRO A 101 -27.55 3.39 9.18
C PRO A 101 -28.39 2.23 9.72
N VAL A 102 -28.09 1.68 10.91
CA VAL A 102 -29.01 0.74 11.58
C VAL A 102 -29.40 1.18 13.01
N THR A 103 -29.06 2.41 13.42
CA THR A 103 -29.35 2.85 14.80
C THR A 103 -30.11 4.18 14.91
N ASP A 104 -30.89 4.62 13.93
CA ASP A 104 -31.65 5.88 14.11
C ASP A 104 -33.09 5.92 13.59
N THR A 105 -33.79 4.79 13.49
CA THR A 105 -35.23 4.76 13.16
C THR A 105 -36.12 3.98 14.12
N ALA A 106 -35.64 3.57 15.29
CA ALA A 106 -36.45 2.80 16.24
C ALA A 106 -37.17 3.63 17.33
N PHE A 107 -36.81 4.90 17.55
CA PHE A 107 -37.33 5.67 18.71
C PHE A 107 -38.37 6.75 18.41
N LYS A 108 -38.83 6.91 17.15
CA LYS A 108 -39.86 7.90 16.79
C LYS A 108 -41.20 7.33 16.30
N ALA A 109 -41.52 6.09 16.67
CA ALA A 109 -42.83 5.48 16.43
C ALA A 109 -43.71 5.37 17.70
N PHE A 110 -43.28 5.89 18.86
CA PHE A 110 -44.02 5.79 20.12
C PHE A 110 -44.24 7.14 20.82
N ARG A 111 -44.63 8.17 20.07
CA ARG A 111 -45.30 9.33 20.66
C ARG A 111 -46.06 10.15 19.61
N GLU A 112 -47.25 9.67 19.28
CA GLU A 112 -48.37 10.55 18.96
C GLU A 112 -49.68 9.89 19.44
N LYS A 113 -50.08 10.28 20.64
CA LYS A 113 -51.45 10.61 20.98
C LYS A 113 -51.41 12.03 21.53
#